data_AF-A0A0P7UCV2-F1
#
_entry.id   AF-A0A0P7UCV2-F1
#
_cell.length_a   1.000
_cell.length_b   1.000
_cell.length_c   1.000
_cell.angle_alpha   90.00
_cell.angle_beta   90.00
_cell.angle_gamma   90.00
#
_symmetry.space_group_name_H-M   'P 1'
#
loop_
_entity.id
_entity.type
_entity.pdbx_description
1 polymer ?
#
loop_
_entity_poly.entity_id
_entity_poly.type
_entity_poly.pdbx_seq_one_letter_code
_entity_poly.pdbx_strand_id
1 'polypeptide(L)'
;MGTHTAVLLVTANVGSLFDHRENPNSSRLSALHNYGAGHAAVLKRSARHNKGAKRPGRETSLSAVGEIENQWLRELLTTVQAHKPRFVALHFQEVGGKDYMINMSHAENFLWKIESSEEMRDFDRACIYMDNNFKAADSFTALGSMYFIHKSLKNIHQYDFSGK
;
A
#
# COMPACT_ATOMS: atom_id res chain seq x y z
N MET A 1 -16.84 25.24 21.44
CA MET A 1 -16.78 24.93 20.00
C MET A 1 -16.18 23.54 19.87
N GLY A 2 -16.89 22.59 19.24
CA GLY A 2 -16.38 21.23 19.09
C GLY A 2 -15.10 21.24 18.23
N THR A 3 -14.06 20.55 18.66
CA THR A 3 -12.85 20.37 17.86
C THR A 3 -13.17 19.37 16.76
N HIS A 4 -13.48 19.87 15.56
CA HIS A 4 -13.66 19.01 14.40
C HIS A 4 -12.35 18.28 14.08
N THR A 5 -12.44 16.96 13.90
CA THR A 5 -11.30 16.15 13.46
C THR A 5 -11.35 16.09 11.94
N ALA A 6 -10.39 16.71 11.27
CA ALA A 6 -10.26 16.60 9.82
C ALA A 6 -9.93 15.15 9.44
N VAL A 7 -10.74 14.59 8.55
CA VAL A 7 -10.60 13.23 8.01
C VAL A 7 -10.38 13.33 6.51
N LEU A 8 -9.44 12.55 5.99
CA LEU A 8 -9.28 12.35 4.55
C LEU A 8 -9.68 10.91 4.22
N LEU A 9 -10.70 10.75 3.38
CA LEU A 9 -11.14 9.47 2.86
C LEU A 9 -10.73 9.38 1.38
N VAL A 10 -9.97 8.35 1.04
CA VAL A 10 -9.50 8.07 -0.31
C VAL A 10 -9.99 6.67 -0.70
N THR A 11 -10.68 6.58 -1.82
CA THR A 11 -11.05 5.31 -2.45
C THR A 11 -10.39 5.27 -3.81
N ALA A 12 -9.63 4.21 -4.10
CA ALA A 12 -8.93 4.09 -5.36
C ALA A 12 -9.02 2.67 -5.91
N ASN A 13 -9.27 2.57 -7.20
CA ASN A 13 -8.98 1.39 -7.98
C ASN A 13 -7.51 1.49 -8.44
N VAL A 14 -6.68 0.55 -7.99
CA VAL A 14 -5.22 0.61 -8.14
C VAL A 14 -4.67 -0.46 -9.07
N GLY A 15 -5.51 -1.28 -9.71
CA GLY A 15 -5.04 -2.38 -10.55
C GLY A 15 -4.10 -1.93 -11.67
N SER A 16 -4.43 -0.80 -12.31
CA SER A 16 -3.62 -0.20 -13.37
C SER A 16 -2.27 0.35 -12.90
N LEU A 17 -2.06 0.55 -11.60
CA LEU A 17 -0.75 0.93 -11.06
C LEU A 17 0.26 -0.21 -11.16
N PHE A 18 -0.22 -1.45 -11.24
CA PHE A 18 0.61 -2.65 -11.16
C PHE A 18 0.68 -3.41 -12.48
N ASP A 19 -0.28 -3.20 -13.38
CA ASP A 19 -0.29 -3.84 -14.69
C ASP A 19 0.89 -3.36 -15.53
N HIS A 20 1.88 -4.22 -15.74
CA HIS A 20 2.83 -4.06 -16.83
C HIS A 20 2.05 -4.11 -18.15
N ARG A 21 1.98 -2.99 -18.88
CA ARG A 21 1.51 -3.03 -20.27
C ARG A 21 2.35 -4.06 -21.01
N GLU A 22 1.71 -5.14 -21.45
CA GLU A 22 2.33 -6.40 -21.81
C GLU A 22 3.56 -6.27 -22.72
N ASN A 23 4.58 -7.08 -22.40
CA ASN A 23 5.32 -7.77 -23.44
C ASN A 23 4.39 -8.84 -24.03
N PRO A 24 4.03 -8.81 -25.33
CA PRO A 24 2.95 -9.60 -25.94
C PRO A 24 3.18 -11.13 -26.01
N ASN A 25 4.09 -11.69 -25.22
CA ASN A 25 4.46 -13.11 -25.22
C ASN A 25 4.25 -13.83 -23.87
N SER A 26 3.60 -13.22 -22.87
CA SER A 26 3.51 -13.79 -21.50
C SER A 26 2.48 -14.92 -21.31
N SER A 27 1.87 -15.42 -22.38
CA SER A 27 1.07 -16.64 -22.31
C SER A 27 1.97 -17.89 -22.35
N ARG A 28 2.57 -18.26 -21.21
CA ARG A 28 2.98 -19.64 -20.81
C ARG A 28 4.07 -19.58 -19.74
N LEU A 29 3.81 -20.20 -18.58
CA LEU A 29 4.71 -20.97 -17.69
C LEU A 29 4.07 -20.97 -16.28
N SER A 30 3.15 -21.91 -16.02
CA SER A 30 3.39 -23.23 -15.41
C SER A 30 3.75 -23.19 -13.92
N ALA A 31 2.84 -23.77 -13.14
CA ALA A 31 2.95 -24.13 -11.73
C ALA A 31 4.26 -24.82 -11.32
N LEU A 32 4.66 -24.68 -10.04
CA LEU A 32 5.22 -25.75 -9.19
C LEU A 32 5.38 -25.29 -7.71
N HIS A 33 4.80 -26.10 -6.80
CA HIS A 33 5.09 -26.41 -5.37
C HIS A 33 6.05 -25.50 -4.55
N ASN A 34 5.87 -25.19 -3.25
CA ASN A 34 5.27 -25.94 -2.13
C ASN A 34 5.24 -25.05 -0.84
N TYR A 35 4.44 -25.47 0.16
CA TYR A 35 4.39 -25.06 1.59
C TYR A 35 3.74 -23.73 2.04
N GLY A 36 2.65 -23.87 2.82
CA GLY A 36 2.67 -23.64 4.27
C GLY A 36 2.14 -22.32 4.87
N ALA A 37 0.91 -22.37 5.39
CA ALA A 37 0.31 -21.61 6.50
C ALA A 37 0.27 -20.06 6.43
N GLY A 38 -0.95 -19.54 6.26
CA GLY A 38 -1.26 -18.11 6.29
C GLY A 38 -1.15 -17.47 7.67
N HIS A 39 -0.93 -16.15 7.67
CA HIS A 39 -1.19 -15.23 8.78
C HIS A 39 -1.36 -13.82 8.17
N ALA A 40 -2.40 -13.09 8.56
CA ALA A 40 -2.47 -11.64 8.37
C ALA A 40 -1.36 -11.00 9.22
N ALA A 41 -0.43 -10.28 8.59
CA ALA A 41 0.69 -9.68 9.29
C ALA A 41 0.34 -8.25 9.76
N VAL A 42 0.21 -8.07 11.08
CA VAL A 42 0.30 -6.74 11.71
C VAL A 42 1.78 -6.37 11.81
N LEU A 43 2.26 -5.49 10.94
CA LEU A 43 3.65 -5.03 10.98
C LEU A 43 3.85 -4.08 12.18
N LYS A 44 4.36 -4.58 13.31
CA LYS A 44 4.82 -3.76 14.44
C LYS A 44 6.27 -3.32 14.19
N ARG A 45 6.50 -1.99 14.17
CA ARG A 45 7.82 -1.35 13.97
C ARG A 45 8.88 -1.85 14.97
N SER A 46 10.10 -2.06 14.48
CA SER A 46 11.33 -1.97 15.26
C SER A 46 12.31 -1.04 14.54
N ALA A 47 12.80 -0.01 15.25
CA ALA A 47 13.72 1.00 14.74
C ALA A 47 15.18 0.62 15.08
N ARG A 48 16.11 0.73 14.10
CA ARG A 48 17.50 1.24 14.28
C ARG A 48 18.35 1.21 12.98
N HIS A 49 18.97 2.37 12.72
CA HIS A 49 20.34 2.66 12.22
C HIS A 49 20.85 2.28 10.80
N ASN A 50 20.87 3.32 9.95
CA ASN A 50 21.94 3.88 9.09
C ASN A 50 23.17 3.05 8.64
N LYS A 51 23.45 3.02 7.31
CA LYS A 51 24.71 3.49 6.65
C LYS A 51 24.75 3.17 5.13
N GLY A 52 25.02 4.19 4.31
CA GLY A 52 26.03 4.13 3.23
C GLY A 52 25.67 3.70 1.78
N ALA A 53 25.82 4.67 0.87
CA ALA A 53 26.39 4.60 -0.51
C ALA A 53 25.62 3.92 -1.67
N LYS A 54 25.30 4.67 -2.74
CA LYS A 54 26.04 4.85 -4.01
C LYS A 54 25.16 5.58 -5.04
N ARG A 55 25.77 6.39 -5.91
CA ARG A 55 25.11 7.06 -7.06
C ARG A 55 24.77 6.03 -8.16
N PRO A 56 23.64 6.17 -8.88
CA PRO A 56 23.54 5.76 -10.28
C PRO A 56 23.49 7.03 -11.17
N GLY A 57 24.05 7.07 -12.37
CA GLY A 57 24.07 6.02 -13.39
C GLY A 57 22.88 6.26 -14.31
N ARG A 58 23.15 6.88 -15.47
CA ARG A 58 22.25 7.30 -16.57
C ARG A 58 20.93 6.51 -16.64
N GLU A 59 19.83 7.18 -16.36
CA GLU A 59 18.46 6.65 -16.30
C GLU A 59 17.94 6.37 -17.73
N THR A 60 17.83 5.09 -18.09
CA THR A 60 17.15 4.63 -19.30
C THR A 60 15.68 4.40 -19.00
N SER A 61 14.83 5.21 -19.66
CA SER A 61 13.35 5.17 -19.74
C SER A 61 12.60 4.57 -18.54
N LEU A 62 12.04 5.44 -17.69
CA LEU A 62 10.96 5.10 -16.77
C LEU A 62 9.84 4.40 -17.56
N SER A 63 9.57 3.12 -17.25
CA SER A 63 8.41 2.43 -17.80
C SER A 63 7.15 3.22 -17.43
N ALA A 64 6.22 3.44 -18.37
CA ALA A 64 4.99 4.20 -18.16
C ALA A 64 4.19 3.82 -16.89
N VAL A 65 4.32 2.57 -16.42
CA VAL A 65 3.75 2.08 -15.16
C VAL A 65 4.29 2.86 -13.95
N GLY A 66 5.61 3.08 -13.89
CA GLY A 66 6.24 3.87 -12.84
C GLY A 66 5.83 5.34 -12.87
N GLU A 67 5.45 5.89 -14.03
CA GLU A 67 4.97 7.27 -14.13
C GLU A 67 3.59 7.43 -13.49
N ILE A 68 2.67 6.49 -13.74
CA ILE A 68 1.31 6.50 -13.15
C ILE A 68 1.39 6.29 -11.64
N GLU A 69 2.18 5.32 -11.16
CA GLU A 69 2.40 5.08 -9.73
C GLU A 69 2.94 6.35 -9.04
N ASN A 70 3.97 6.96 -9.62
CA ASN A 70 4.58 8.17 -9.08
C ASN A 70 3.62 9.38 -9.09
N GLN A 71 2.76 9.49 -10.11
CA GLN A 71 1.77 10.56 -10.20
C GLN A 71 0.70 10.40 -9.12
N TRP A 72 0.18 9.18 -8.95
CA TRP A 72 -0.80 8.88 -7.92
C TRP A 72 -0.24 9.15 -6.52
N LEU A 73 1.00 8.71 -6.26
CA LEU A 73 1.67 8.96 -4.99
C LEU A 73 1.84 10.47 -4.73
N ARG A 74 2.29 11.24 -5.73
CA ARG A 74 2.39 12.71 -5.59
C ARG A 74 1.06 13.35 -5.25
N GLU A 75 -0.02 12.96 -5.91
CA GLU A 75 -1.36 13.52 -5.68
C GLU A 75 -1.87 13.21 -4.27
N LEU A 76 -1.72 11.95 -3.82
CA LEU A 76 -2.07 11.56 -2.46
C LEU A 76 -1.31 12.41 -1.43
N LEU A 77 0.02 12.44 -1.53
CA LEU A 77 0.88 13.10 -0.54
C LEU A 77 0.67 14.63 -0.52
N THR A 78 0.48 15.24 -1.70
CA THR A 78 0.12 16.66 -1.81
C THR A 78 -1.23 16.94 -1.14
N THR A 79 -2.21 16.04 -1.30
CA THR A 79 -3.53 16.15 -0.65
C THR A 79 -3.41 16.05 0.87
N VAL A 80 -2.59 15.12 1.39
CA VAL A 80 -2.32 15.03 2.83
C VAL A 80 -1.70 16.33 3.36
N GLN A 81 -0.68 16.88 2.68
CA GLN A 81 -0.04 18.13 3.09
C GLN A 81 -1.00 19.33 3.07
N ALA A 82 -1.84 19.42 2.03
CA ALA A 82 -2.78 20.53 1.86
C ALA A 82 -3.87 20.53 2.95
N HIS A 83 -4.43 19.36 3.24
CA HIS A 83 -5.55 19.24 4.18
C HIS A 83 -5.15 19.01 5.63
N LYS A 84 -3.90 18.57 5.89
CA LYS A 84 -3.38 18.23 7.23
C LYS A 84 -4.37 17.40 8.06
N PRO A 85 -4.91 16.29 7.51
CA PRO A 85 -5.90 15.49 8.20
C PRO A 85 -5.31 14.87 9.47
N ARG A 86 -6.15 14.66 10.47
CA ARG A 86 -5.77 13.93 11.69
C ARG A 86 -5.97 12.42 11.53
N PHE A 87 -6.77 12.01 10.55
CA PHE A 87 -7.02 10.62 10.20
C PHE A 87 -7.10 10.48 8.68
N VAL A 88 -6.41 9.49 8.11
CA VAL A 88 -6.50 9.14 6.69
C VAL A 88 -6.97 7.71 6.57
N ALA A 89 -8.02 7.49 5.77
CA ALA A 89 -8.49 6.17 5.37
C ALA A 89 -8.31 6.02 3.87
N LEU A 90 -7.56 5.00 3.47
CA LEU A 90 -7.41 4.60 2.08
C LEU A 90 -8.06 3.24 1.91
N HIS A 91 -8.91 3.12 0.90
CA HIS A 91 -9.49 1.86 0.47
C HIS A 91 -9.06 1.59 -0.97
N PHE A 92 -8.48 0.41 -1.19
CA PHE A 92 -7.92 -0.04 -2.44
C PHE A 92 -8.74 -1.19 -3.02
N GLN A 93 -9.04 -1.09 -4.32
CA GLN A 93 -9.64 -2.14 -5.13
C GLN A 93 -8.64 -2.59 -6.20
N GLU A 94 -8.74 -3.86 -6.61
CA GLU A 94 -7.87 -4.46 -7.63
C GLU A 94 -6.38 -4.40 -7.28
N VAL A 95 -6.03 -4.56 -6.00
CA VAL A 95 -4.64 -4.65 -5.56
C VAL A 95 -3.93 -5.77 -6.32
N GLY A 96 -2.79 -5.45 -6.94
CA GLY A 96 -2.03 -6.37 -7.80
C GLY A 96 -2.42 -6.36 -9.28
N GLY A 97 -3.55 -5.75 -9.64
CA GLY A 97 -4.01 -5.72 -11.03
C GLY A 97 -4.34 -7.10 -11.59
N LYS A 98 -4.25 -7.24 -12.90
CA LYS A 98 -4.60 -8.48 -13.63
C LYS A 98 -3.63 -9.61 -13.30
N ASP A 99 -2.35 -9.30 -13.18
CA ASP A 99 -1.28 -10.25 -12.87
C ASP A 99 -0.92 -10.24 -11.38
N TYR A 100 -1.95 -10.22 -10.51
CA TYR A 100 -1.81 -10.05 -9.07
C TYR A 100 -0.79 -11.02 -8.42
N MET A 101 -0.69 -12.26 -8.89
CA MET A 101 0.28 -13.23 -8.37
C MET A 101 1.75 -12.79 -8.50
N ILE A 102 2.06 -12.01 -9.53
CA ILE A 102 3.42 -11.50 -9.81
C ILE A 102 3.59 -10.11 -9.19
N ASN A 103 2.51 -9.34 -9.18
CA ASN A 103 2.52 -7.93 -8.82
C ASN A 103 2.36 -7.63 -7.32
N MET A 104 2.10 -8.63 -6.47
CA MET A 104 1.96 -8.39 -5.02
C MET A 104 3.19 -7.71 -4.41
N SER A 105 4.41 -8.06 -4.84
CA SER A 105 5.62 -7.40 -4.35
C SER A 105 5.68 -5.91 -4.74
N HIS A 106 5.15 -5.55 -5.91
CA HIS A 106 5.00 -4.16 -6.35
C HIS A 106 3.93 -3.43 -5.53
N ALA A 107 2.80 -4.08 -5.25
CA ALA A 107 1.76 -3.53 -4.38
C ALA A 107 2.29 -3.27 -2.95
N GLU A 108 3.01 -4.21 -2.36
CA GLU A 108 3.65 -4.04 -1.05
C GLU A 108 4.66 -2.89 -1.04
N ASN A 109 5.50 -2.77 -2.07
CA ASN A 109 6.44 -1.66 -2.21
C ASN A 109 5.73 -0.31 -2.34
N PHE A 110 4.61 -0.26 -3.07
CA PHE A 110 3.78 0.94 -3.19
C PHE A 110 3.18 1.37 -1.84
N LEU A 111 2.63 0.43 -1.06
CA LEU A 111 2.15 0.74 0.29
C LEU A 111 3.28 1.24 1.19
N TRP A 112 4.46 0.63 1.09
CA TRP A 112 5.64 1.02 1.84
C TRP A 112 6.08 2.44 1.50
N LYS A 113 6.02 2.85 0.23
CA LYS A 113 6.30 4.24 -0.20
C LYS A 113 5.33 5.25 0.44
N ILE A 114 4.04 4.89 0.58
CA ILE A 114 3.07 5.72 1.29
C ILE A 114 3.45 5.82 2.77
N GLU A 115 3.65 4.68 3.45
CA GLU A 115 3.92 4.66 4.89
C GLU A 115 5.25 5.36 5.27
N SER A 116 6.26 5.25 4.41
CA SER A 116 7.60 5.78 4.66
C SER A 116 7.81 7.23 4.24
N SER A 117 6.80 7.87 3.62
CA SER A 117 6.91 9.23 3.10
C SER A 117 7.06 10.27 4.22
N GLU A 118 7.69 11.41 3.91
CA GLU A 118 7.90 12.48 4.89
C GLU A 118 6.57 13.11 5.35
N GLU A 119 5.60 13.21 4.44
CA GLU A 119 4.24 13.72 4.69
C GLU A 119 3.50 12.87 5.72
N MET A 120 3.83 11.58 5.79
CA MET A 120 3.20 10.63 6.69
C MET A 120 3.93 10.52 8.05
N ARG A 121 5.05 11.24 8.26
CA ARG A 121 5.93 11.11 9.45
C ARG A 121 5.21 11.29 10.80
N ASP A 122 4.18 12.14 10.85
CA ASP A 122 3.45 12.42 12.09
C ASP A 122 2.25 11.49 12.35
N PHE A 123 1.98 10.56 11.42
CA PHE A 123 1.06 9.45 11.62
C PHE A 123 1.83 8.29 12.29
N ASP A 124 1.86 8.32 13.61
CA ASP A 124 2.63 7.39 14.44
C ASP A 124 2.00 5.99 14.55
N ARG A 125 0.77 5.84 14.07
CA ARG A 125 0.02 4.59 14.04
C ARG A 125 -0.55 4.39 12.65
N ALA A 126 -0.32 3.20 12.11
CA ALA A 126 -0.86 2.73 10.85
C ALA A 126 -1.51 1.35 11.05
N CYS A 127 -2.67 1.12 10.46
CA CYS A 127 -3.29 -0.19 10.32
C CYS A 127 -3.40 -0.50 8.83
N ILE A 128 -2.75 -1.56 8.39
CA ILE A 128 -2.73 -1.97 6.99
C ILE A 128 -3.40 -3.34 6.92
N TYR A 129 -4.48 -3.40 6.17
CA TYR A 129 -5.22 -4.62 5.88
C TYR A 129 -5.11 -4.86 4.39
N MET A 130 -4.52 -5.98 3.99
CA MET A 130 -4.45 -6.34 2.59
C MET A 130 -4.71 -7.82 2.47
N ASP A 131 -5.56 -8.18 1.51
CA ASP A 131 -5.69 -9.56 1.13
C ASP A 131 -4.44 -9.95 0.34
N ASN A 132 -3.48 -10.55 1.04
CA ASN A 132 -2.25 -11.08 0.43
C ASN A 132 -2.36 -12.58 0.15
N ASN A 133 -3.54 -13.18 0.32
CA ASN A 133 -3.72 -14.61 0.07
C ASN A 133 -4.07 -14.89 -1.39
N PHE A 134 -3.25 -14.36 -2.30
CA PHE A 134 -3.39 -14.52 -3.75
C PHE A 134 -3.38 -15.99 -4.21
N LYS A 135 -2.91 -16.91 -3.37
CA LYS A 135 -2.91 -18.35 -3.63
C LYS A 135 -4.28 -19.00 -3.40
N ALA A 136 -5.16 -18.39 -2.62
CA ALA A 136 -6.53 -18.85 -2.41
C ALA A 136 -7.47 -18.16 -3.41
N ALA A 137 -7.33 -18.47 -4.70
CA ALA A 137 -8.02 -17.80 -5.79
C ALA A 137 -9.54 -17.70 -5.61
N ASP A 138 -10.16 -18.74 -5.03
CA ASP A 138 -11.62 -18.78 -4.79
C ASP A 138 -12.11 -17.78 -3.73
N SER A 139 -11.20 -17.26 -2.89
CA SER A 139 -11.51 -16.31 -1.82
C SER A 139 -10.70 -15.02 -1.91
N PHE A 140 -9.83 -14.89 -2.92
CA PHE A 140 -8.99 -13.72 -3.09
C PHE A 140 -9.82 -12.53 -3.54
N THR A 141 -9.76 -11.45 -2.77
CA THR A 141 -10.60 -10.27 -2.96
C THR A 141 -9.89 -9.15 -3.71
N ALA A 142 -8.56 -9.17 -3.78
CA ALA A 142 -7.74 -8.06 -4.28
C ALA A 142 -8.07 -6.71 -3.59
N LEU A 143 -8.54 -6.76 -2.34
CA LEU A 143 -8.87 -5.57 -1.56
C LEU A 143 -7.74 -5.22 -0.61
N GLY A 144 -7.59 -3.92 -0.37
CA GLY A 144 -6.69 -3.39 0.63
C GLY A 144 -7.28 -2.18 1.34
N SER A 145 -6.80 -1.88 2.53
CA SER A 145 -7.11 -0.65 3.24
C SER A 145 -5.94 -0.24 4.12
N MET A 146 -5.69 1.06 4.19
CA MET A 146 -4.70 1.65 5.10
C MET A 146 -5.37 2.74 5.92
N TYR A 147 -5.14 2.70 7.23
CA TYR A 147 -5.60 3.72 8.15
C TYR A 147 -4.41 4.35 8.84
N PHE A 148 -4.24 5.65 8.66
CA PHE A 148 -3.18 6.43 9.29
C PHE A 148 -3.76 7.34 10.35
N ILE A 149 -3.19 7.31 11.55
CA ILE A 149 -3.68 8.06 12.69
C ILE A 149 -2.60 9.02 13.19
N HIS A 150 -2.89 10.32 13.12
CA HIS A 150 -1.95 11.36 13.50
C HIS A 150 -1.68 11.34 15.01
N LYS A 151 -0.43 11.57 15.43
CA LYS A 151 0.04 11.56 16.84
C LYS A 151 -0.75 12.46 17.80
N SER A 152 -1.47 13.45 17.26
CA SER A 152 -2.31 14.36 18.02
C SER A 152 -3.62 13.71 18.52
N LEU A 153 -4.10 12.62 17.93
CA LEU A 153 -5.30 11.90 18.39
C LEU A 153 -4.93 10.96 19.55
N LYS A 154 -5.57 11.10 20.71
CA LYS A 154 -5.22 10.33 21.92
C LYS A 154 -6.17 9.18 22.22
N ASN A 155 -7.46 9.39 22.06
CA ASN A 155 -8.50 8.43 22.44
C ASN A 155 -9.01 7.69 21.20
N ILE A 156 -8.26 6.69 20.74
CA ILE A 156 -8.66 5.84 19.62
C ILE A 156 -8.97 4.45 20.12
N HIS A 157 -10.10 3.90 19.67
CA HIS A 157 -10.50 2.53 19.92
C HIS A 157 -10.56 1.81 18.58
N GLN A 158 -9.94 0.64 18.52
CA GLN A 158 -9.98 -0.25 17.39
C GLN A 158 -10.49 -1.59 17.89
N TYR A 159 -11.50 -2.13 17.21
CA TYR A 159 -12.10 -3.40 17.53
C TYR A 159 -11.91 -4.33 16.34
N ASP A 160 -11.39 -5.52 16.63
CA ASP A 160 -11.37 -6.63 15.70
C ASP A 160 -12.30 -7.70 16.27
N PHE A 161 -13.49 -7.82 15.69
CA PHE A 161 -14.47 -8.80 16.13
C PHE A 161 -14.06 -10.15 15.54
N SER A 162 -13.50 -11.04 16.37
CA SER A 162 -13.40 -12.43 15.97
C SER A 162 -14.81 -13.01 15.89
N GLY A 163 -15.23 -13.43 14.69
CA GLY A 163 -16.42 -14.24 14.53
C GLY A 163 -16.29 -15.51 15.38
N LYS A 164 -17.35 -15.86 16.10
CA LYS A 164 -17.49 -17.20 16.68
C LYS A 164 -17.85 -18.20 15.61
#